data_AF-A0A7I8ELI1-F1
#
_entry.id   AF-A0A7I8ELI1-F1
#
_cell.length_a   1.000
_cell.length_b   1.000
_cell.length_c   1.000
_cell.angle_alpha   90.00
_cell.angle_beta   90.00
_cell.angle_gamma   90.00
#
_symmetry.space_group_name_H-M   'P 1'
#
loop_
_entity.id
_entity.type
_entity.pdbx_description
1 polymer ?
#
loop_
_entity_poly.entity_id
_entity_poly.type
_entity_poly.pdbx_seq_one_letter_code
_entity_poly.pdbx_strand_id
1 'polypeptide(L)'
;MQRTSTRTAGANALRFLAGAALLLLVVEFLLGMLVNLFVQIPSPLPGTTASTSKGLLQGLAWSLTQTSMPMLLVHVVLGVMLVLISLVLMVLSIVARQRRWIIASVIAACGIIIAALSGSGFVASGAAASSLVMSIGFLVSLVAYAIGFSITR
;
A
#
# COMPACT_ATOMS: atom_id res chain seq x y z
N MET A 1 23.06 30.35 10.22
CA MET A 1 23.51 29.12 9.50
C MET A 1 22.78 27.83 9.89
N GLN A 2 21.92 27.78 10.93
CA GLN A 2 21.23 26.54 11.36
C GLN A 2 20.07 26.06 10.47
N ARG A 3 19.43 26.94 9.69
CA ARG A 3 18.24 26.59 8.88
C ARG A 3 18.53 25.77 7.61
N THR A 4 19.78 25.75 7.16
CA THR A 4 20.20 25.02 5.95
C THR A 4 20.41 23.53 6.21
N SER A 5 20.97 23.16 7.36
CA SER A 5 21.27 21.76 7.71
C SER A 5 20.00 20.91 7.97
N THR A 6 18.97 21.49 8.59
CA THR A 6 17.70 20.79 8.87
C THR A 6 16.87 20.53 7.62
N ARG A 7 16.95 21.43 6.62
CA ARG A 7 16.25 21.27 5.34
C ARG A 7 16.83 20.14 4.48
N THR A 8 18.15 20.00 4.45
CA THR A 8 18.82 18.91 3.71
C THR A 8 18.58 17.55 4.36
N ALA A 9 18.63 17.45 5.69
CA ALA A 9 18.32 16.21 6.41
C ALA A 9 16.87 15.72 6.13
N GLY A 10 15.89 16.62 6.15
CA GLY A 10 14.48 16.29 5.86
C GLY A 10 14.24 15.85 4.40
N ALA A 11 14.94 16.46 3.44
CA ALA A 11 14.85 16.06 2.03
C ALA A 11 15.49 14.68 1.77
N ASN A 12 16.61 14.37 2.43
CA ASN A 12 17.27 13.06 2.33
C ASN A 12 16.41 11.95 2.95
N ALA A 13 15.75 12.22 4.09
CA ALA A 13 14.85 11.27 4.72
C ALA A 13 13.63 10.95 3.84
N LEU A 14 13.00 11.97 3.23
CA LEU A 14 11.89 11.77 2.28
C LEU A 14 12.29 10.91 1.09
N ARG A 15 13.47 11.17 0.52
CA ARG A 15 14.02 10.38 -0.60
C ARG A 15 14.30 8.94 -0.19
N PHE A 16 14.92 8.72 0.96
CA PHE A 16 15.20 7.38 1.46
C PHE A 16 13.91 6.58 1.69
N LEU A 17 12.93 7.16 2.39
CA LEU A 17 11.64 6.52 2.62
C LEU A 17 10.90 6.25 1.30
N ALA A 18 10.93 7.18 0.34
CA ALA A 18 10.29 6.97 -0.96
C ALA A 18 10.97 5.86 -1.77
N GLY A 19 12.31 5.77 -1.74
CA GLY A 19 13.06 4.68 -2.35
C GLY A 19 12.71 3.32 -1.72
N ALA A 20 12.64 3.27 -0.38
CA ALA A 20 12.21 2.07 0.34
C ALA A 20 10.75 1.70 0.00
N ALA A 21 9.84 2.68 -0.05
CA ALA A 21 8.45 2.47 -0.42
C ALA A 21 8.30 1.95 -1.85
N LEU A 22 9.08 2.46 -2.80
CA LEU A 22 9.11 1.96 -4.18
C LEU A 22 9.55 0.49 -4.25
N LEU A 23 10.63 0.14 -3.54
CA LEU A 23 11.11 -1.24 -3.48
C LEU A 23 10.07 -2.16 -2.84
N LEU A 24 9.48 -1.74 -1.72
CA LEU A 24 8.40 -2.48 -1.06
C LEU A 24 7.17 -2.64 -1.95
N LEU A 25 6.77 -1.61 -2.70
CA LEU A 25 5.65 -1.70 -3.65
C LEU A 25 5.90 -2.74 -4.74
N VAL A 26 7.13 -2.84 -5.24
CA VAL A 26 7.49 -3.88 -6.24
C VAL A 26 7.42 -5.27 -5.62
N VAL A 27 8.03 -5.46 -4.44
CA VAL A 27 8.01 -6.74 -3.73
C VAL A 27 6.58 -7.16 -3.42
N GLU A 28 5.77 -6.24 -2.90
CA GLU A 28 4.38 -6.47 -2.53
C GLU A 28 3.50 -6.78 -3.74
N PHE A 29 3.71 -6.10 -4.88
CA PHE A 29 2.99 -6.40 -6.11
C PHE A 29 3.27 -7.82 -6.61
N LEU A 30 4.54 -8.25 -6.58
CA LEU A 30 4.91 -9.60 -6.97
C LEU A 30 4.35 -10.65 -6.00
N LEU A 31 4.43 -10.41 -4.70
CA LEU A 31 3.82 -11.27 -3.69
C LEU A 31 2.31 -11.36 -3.85
N GLY A 32 1.63 -10.22 -4.10
CA GLY A 32 0.20 -10.16 -4.36
C GLY A 32 -0.19 -10.99 -5.59
N MET A 33 0.60 -10.92 -6.67
CA MET A 33 0.39 -11.76 -7.86
C MET A 33 0.55 -13.25 -7.55
N LEU A 34 1.55 -13.63 -6.74
CA LEU A 34 1.74 -15.02 -6.31
C LEU A 34 0.55 -15.50 -5.47
N VAL A 35 0.10 -14.70 -4.50
CA VAL A 35 -1.05 -15.02 -3.66
C VAL A 35 -2.32 -15.16 -4.51
N ASN A 36 -2.56 -14.21 -5.42
CA ASN A 36 -3.73 -14.18 -6.29
C ASN A 36 -3.81 -15.39 -7.25
N LEU A 37 -2.68 -15.95 -7.67
CA LEU A 37 -2.63 -17.05 -8.64
C LEU A 37 -2.48 -18.44 -7.99
N PHE A 38 -1.82 -18.54 -6.83
CA PHE A 38 -1.41 -19.83 -6.26
C PHE A 38 -2.01 -20.13 -4.88
N VAL A 39 -2.53 -19.14 -4.16
CA VAL A 39 -3.12 -19.37 -2.83
C VAL A 39 -4.64 -19.53 -2.97
N GLN A 40 -5.14 -20.70 -2.57
CA GLN A 40 -6.58 -20.96 -2.53
C GLN A 40 -7.18 -20.35 -1.27
N ILE A 41 -7.86 -19.21 -1.44
CA ILE A 41 -8.58 -18.54 -0.36
C ILE A 41 -10.01 -19.10 -0.33
N PRO A 42 -10.49 -19.63 0.80
CA PRO A 42 -11.87 -20.11 0.93
C PRO A 42 -12.83 -18.94 0.72
N SER A 43 -13.69 -19.04 -0.29
CA SER A 43 -14.74 -18.06 -0.58
C SER A 43 -16.09 -18.77 -0.68
N PRO A 44 -17.16 -18.26 -0.04
CA PRO A 44 -17.21 -17.06 0.81
C PRO A 44 -16.74 -17.32 2.24
N LEU A 45 -16.19 -16.29 2.91
CA LEU A 45 -15.96 -16.35 4.36
C LEU A 45 -17.32 -16.46 5.11
N PRO A 46 -17.43 -17.28 6.16
CA PRO A 46 -18.66 -17.39 6.94
C PRO A 46 -19.04 -16.05 7.59
N GLY A 47 -20.22 -15.52 7.26
CA GLY A 47 -20.78 -14.32 7.90
C GLY A 47 -20.36 -12.97 7.31
N THR A 48 -19.62 -12.94 6.20
CA THR A 48 -19.19 -11.68 5.57
C THR A 48 -19.99 -11.32 4.32
N THR A 49 -20.56 -10.12 4.29
CA THR A 49 -20.94 -9.44 3.05
C THR A 49 -19.81 -8.50 2.64
N ALA A 50 -19.21 -8.75 1.46
CA ALA A 50 -18.06 -7.97 0.96
C ALA A 50 -18.35 -6.45 0.80
N SER A 51 -19.62 -6.04 0.81
CA SER A 51 -20.07 -4.66 0.60
C SER A 51 -20.12 -3.80 1.87
N THR A 52 -19.88 -4.36 3.07
CA THR A 52 -19.95 -3.60 4.33
C THR A 52 -18.56 -3.33 4.91
N SER A 53 -18.35 -2.17 5.53
CA SER A 53 -17.12 -1.81 6.25
C SER A 53 -16.67 -2.88 7.28
N LYS A 54 -17.64 -3.57 7.90
CA LYS A 54 -17.39 -4.73 8.77
C LYS A 54 -16.76 -5.91 8.02
N GLY A 55 -17.19 -6.19 6.80
CA GLY A 55 -16.64 -7.27 5.96
C GLY A 55 -15.19 -7.00 5.54
N LEU A 56 -14.86 -5.75 5.25
CA LEU A 56 -13.48 -5.31 4.94
C LEU A 56 -12.52 -5.51 6.13
N LEU A 57 -12.94 -5.09 7.32
CA LEU A 57 -12.16 -5.27 8.56
C LEU A 57 -12.04 -6.75 8.95
N GLN A 58 -13.11 -7.52 8.79
CA GLN A 58 -13.12 -8.94 9.10
C GLN A 58 -12.25 -9.75 8.13
N GLY A 59 -12.25 -9.41 6.84
CA GLY A 59 -11.35 -10.02 5.84
C GLY A 59 -9.88 -9.74 6.16
N LEU A 60 -9.54 -8.51 6.56
CA LEU A 60 -8.20 -8.16 7.00
C LEU A 60 -7.79 -8.94 8.27
N ALA A 61 -8.65 -8.95 9.29
CA ALA A 61 -8.39 -9.63 10.55
C ALA A 61 -8.24 -11.15 10.36
N TRP A 62 -9.08 -11.77 9.53
CA TRP A 62 -8.98 -13.17 9.19
C TRP A 62 -7.68 -13.49 8.45
N SER A 63 -7.25 -12.63 7.53
CA SER A 63 -6.00 -12.83 6.78
C SER A 63 -4.77 -12.81 7.70
N LEU A 64 -4.81 -12.00 8.75
CA LEU A 64 -3.74 -11.90 9.75
C LEU A 64 -3.68 -13.11 10.70
N THR A 65 -4.75 -13.89 10.83
CA THR A 65 -4.77 -15.10 11.66
C THR A 65 -4.40 -16.37 10.89
N GLN A 66 -4.20 -16.28 9.57
CA GLN A 66 -3.87 -17.46 8.75
C GLN A 66 -2.38 -17.83 8.82
N THR A 67 -2.06 -18.75 9.72
CA THR A 67 -0.72 -19.35 9.85
C THR A 67 -0.45 -20.44 8.81
N SER A 68 -1.50 -21.05 8.25
CA SER A 68 -1.40 -22.09 7.22
C SER A 68 -1.11 -21.55 5.81
N MET A 69 -1.28 -20.23 5.60
CA MET A 69 -1.08 -19.55 4.32
C MET A 69 -0.01 -18.46 4.45
N PRO A 70 1.28 -18.82 4.62
CA PRO A 70 2.33 -17.87 4.98
C PRO A 70 2.52 -16.76 3.94
N MET A 71 2.32 -17.06 2.65
CA MET A 71 2.42 -16.04 1.60
C MET A 71 1.33 -14.96 1.73
N LEU A 72 0.09 -15.35 2.06
CA LEU A 72 -1.01 -14.42 2.29
C LEU A 72 -0.72 -13.54 3.51
N LEU A 73 -0.25 -14.14 4.61
CA LEU A 73 0.09 -13.41 5.82
C LEU A 73 1.18 -12.36 5.55
N VAL A 74 2.26 -12.76 4.89
CA VAL A 74 3.38 -11.85 4.56
C VAL A 74 2.90 -10.71 3.65
N HIS A 75 2.10 -11.02 2.62
CA HIS A 75 1.50 -10.02 1.74
C HIS A 75 0.67 -9.01 2.53
N VAL A 76 -0.27 -9.48 3.36
CA VAL A 76 -1.15 -8.59 4.13
C VAL A 76 -0.36 -7.72 5.11
N VAL A 77 0.65 -8.28 5.78
CA VAL A 77 1.52 -7.52 6.69
C VAL A 77 2.30 -6.45 5.93
N LEU A 78 2.89 -6.78 4.78
CA LEU A 78 3.59 -5.81 3.94
C LEU A 78 2.67 -4.71 3.41
N GLY A 79 1.45 -5.07 2.97
CA GLY A 79 0.42 -4.11 2.57
C GLY A 79 0.06 -3.13 3.69
N VAL A 80 -0.14 -3.62 4.92
CA VAL A 80 -0.39 -2.75 6.09
C VAL A 80 0.81 -1.84 6.37
N MET A 81 2.04 -2.36 6.29
CA MET A 81 3.24 -1.52 6.45
C MET A 81 3.32 -0.44 5.36
N LEU A 82 2.98 -0.76 4.11
CA LEU A 82 2.95 0.22 3.01
C LEU A 82 1.90 1.31 3.24
N VAL A 83 0.72 0.97 3.78
CA VAL A 83 -0.27 1.98 4.19
C VAL A 83 0.35 2.93 5.21
N LEU A 84 0.98 2.40 6.27
CA LEU A 84 1.61 3.23 7.31
C LEU A 84 2.74 4.10 6.76
N ILE A 85 3.64 3.53 5.95
CA ILE A 85 4.74 4.26 5.29
C ILE A 85 4.18 5.37 4.39
N SER A 86 3.09 5.11 3.67
CA SER A 86 2.49 6.11 2.79
C SER A 86 1.94 7.31 3.55
N LEU A 87 1.31 7.07 4.70
CA LEU A 87 0.82 8.11 5.60
C LEU A 87 1.97 8.89 6.21
N VAL A 88 3.04 8.21 6.64
CA VAL A 88 4.25 8.88 7.17
C VAL A 88 4.88 9.76 6.09
N LEU A 89 5.06 9.27 4.87
CA LEU A 89 5.57 10.06 3.74
C LEU A 89 4.69 11.27 3.45
N MET A 90 3.37 11.11 3.48
CA MET A 90 2.42 12.19 3.30
C MET A 90 2.58 13.26 4.39
N VAL A 91 2.59 12.87 5.67
CA VAL A 91 2.78 13.80 6.80
C VAL A 91 4.14 14.51 6.70
N LEU A 92 5.22 13.78 6.47
CA LEU A 92 6.57 14.36 6.35
C LEU A 92 6.66 15.34 5.17
N SER A 93 6.00 15.05 4.04
CA SER A 93 5.99 15.95 2.89
C SER A 93 5.27 17.28 3.19
N ILE A 94 4.19 17.23 3.97
CA ILE A 94 3.42 18.39 4.44
C ILE A 94 4.26 19.21 5.41
N VAL A 95 4.87 18.56 6.41
CA VAL A 95 5.75 19.22 7.40
C VAL A 95 6.95 19.88 6.71
N ALA A 96 7.55 19.21 5.74
CA ALA A 96 8.65 19.75 4.93
C ALA A 96 8.20 20.83 3.93
N ARG A 97 6.89 21.02 3.74
CA ARG A 97 6.26 21.97 2.79
C ARG A 97 6.73 21.78 1.34
N GLN A 98 7.03 20.53 0.97
CA GLN A 98 7.53 20.19 -0.36
C GLN A 98 6.35 19.87 -1.29
N ARG A 99 5.80 20.88 -1.97
CA ARG A 99 4.58 20.76 -2.79
C ARG A 99 4.59 19.56 -3.76
N ARG A 100 5.72 19.30 -4.42
CA ARG A 100 5.89 18.16 -5.34
C ARG A 100 5.72 16.82 -4.62
N TRP A 101 6.33 16.67 -3.44
CA TRP A 101 6.19 15.48 -2.60
C TRP A 101 4.80 15.34 -2.00
N ILE A 102 4.13 16.44 -1.65
CA ILE A 102 2.75 16.41 -1.16
C ILE A 102 1.84 15.78 -2.21
N ILE A 103 1.87 16.28 -3.45
CA ILE A 103 1.04 15.75 -4.53
C ILE A 103 1.34 14.27 -4.79
N ALA A 104 2.63 13.91 -4.94
CA ALA A 104 3.03 12.53 -5.17
C ALA A 104 2.58 11.59 -4.03
N SER A 105 2.78 12.00 -2.77
CA SER A 105 2.42 11.20 -1.60
C SER A 105 0.91 11.04 -1.43
N VAL A 106 0.11 12.05 -1.76
CA VAL A 106 -1.35 11.98 -1.70
C VAL A 106 -1.88 11.01 -2.75
N ILE A 107 -1.44 11.12 -4.01
CA ILE A 107 -1.85 10.20 -5.07
C ILE A 107 -1.44 8.76 -4.72
N ALA A 108 -0.21 8.59 -4.22
CA ALA A 108 0.28 7.27 -3.81
C ALA A 108 -0.48 6.69 -2.62
N ALA A 109 -0.81 7.49 -1.60
CA ALA A 109 -1.61 7.06 -0.47
C ALA A 109 -3.02 6.66 -0.91
N CYS A 110 -3.66 7.43 -1.79
CA CYS A 110 -4.96 7.07 -2.35
C CYS A 110 -4.92 5.73 -3.10
N GLY A 111 -3.91 5.51 -3.95
CA GLY A 111 -3.76 4.24 -4.67
C GLY A 111 -3.53 3.04 -3.74
N ILE A 112 -2.71 3.19 -2.68
CA ILE A 112 -2.45 2.14 -1.69
C ILE A 112 -3.72 1.83 -0.89
N ILE A 113 -4.50 2.86 -0.51
CA ILE A 113 -5.77 2.67 0.21
C ILE A 113 -6.78 1.93 -0.68
N ILE A 114 -6.91 2.33 -1.95
CA ILE A 114 -7.77 1.62 -2.91
C ILE A 114 -7.33 0.17 -3.05
N ALA A 115 -6.03 -0.09 -3.15
CA ALA A 115 -5.49 -1.45 -3.21
C ALA A 115 -5.80 -2.27 -1.95
N ALA A 116 -5.63 -1.70 -0.76
CA ALA A 116 -5.94 -2.36 0.50
C ALA A 116 -7.44 -2.71 0.62
N LEU A 117 -8.33 -1.77 0.28
CA LEU A 117 -9.77 -1.99 0.35
C LEU A 117 -10.24 -3.05 -0.65
N SER A 118 -9.72 -3.00 -1.88
CA SER A 118 -10.05 -3.99 -2.91
C SER A 118 -9.45 -5.36 -2.61
N GLY A 119 -8.25 -5.45 -2.01
CA GLY A 119 -7.66 -6.70 -1.53
C GLY A 119 -8.47 -7.36 -0.43
N SER A 120 -8.95 -6.60 0.57
CA SER A 120 -9.90 -7.13 1.56
C SER A 120 -11.21 -7.62 0.92
N GLY A 121 -11.69 -6.92 -0.12
CA GLY A 121 -12.83 -7.37 -0.93
C GLY A 121 -12.55 -8.66 -1.70
N PHE A 122 -11.33 -8.84 -2.21
CA PHE A 122 -10.88 -10.07 -2.87
C PHE A 122 -10.88 -11.24 -1.90
N VAL A 123 -10.36 -11.08 -0.68
CA VAL A 123 -10.41 -12.13 0.35
C VAL A 123 -11.85 -12.52 0.67
N ALA A 124 -12.77 -11.54 0.78
CA ALA A 124 -14.16 -11.79 1.13
C ALA A 124 -15.00 -12.45 0.03
N SER A 125 -14.65 -12.26 -1.25
CA SER A 125 -15.49 -12.66 -2.39
C SER A 125 -14.82 -13.54 -3.44
N GLY A 126 -13.48 -13.53 -3.52
CA GLY A 126 -12.71 -14.17 -4.59
C GLY A 126 -12.88 -13.52 -5.97
N ALA A 127 -13.50 -12.34 -6.06
CA ALA A 127 -13.85 -11.73 -7.34
C ALA A 127 -12.63 -11.20 -8.11
N ALA A 128 -12.50 -11.58 -9.39
CA ALA A 128 -11.43 -11.11 -10.28
C ALA A 128 -11.41 -9.57 -10.43
N ALA A 129 -12.59 -8.94 -10.39
CA ALA A 129 -12.70 -7.47 -10.45
C ALA A 129 -11.98 -6.79 -9.27
N SER A 130 -12.04 -7.37 -8.06
CA SER A 130 -11.34 -6.85 -6.88
C SER A 130 -9.82 -6.92 -7.05
N SER A 131 -9.32 -8.01 -7.63
CA SER A 131 -7.90 -8.19 -7.93
C SER A 131 -7.37 -7.20 -8.99
N LEU A 132 -8.19 -6.89 -10.01
CA LEU A 132 -7.87 -5.86 -11.01
C LEU A 132 -7.79 -4.48 -10.37
N VAL A 133 -8.79 -4.09 -9.57
CA VAL A 133 -8.79 -2.79 -8.86
C VAL A 133 -7.59 -2.69 -7.91
N MET A 134 -7.24 -3.79 -7.24
CA MET A 134 -6.07 -3.86 -6.37
C MET A 134 -4.78 -3.58 -7.15
N SER A 135 -4.59 -4.26 -8.28
CA SER A 135 -3.43 -4.09 -9.15
C SER A 135 -3.33 -2.67 -9.71
N ILE A 136 -4.46 -2.07 -10.12
CA ILE A 136 -4.51 -0.68 -10.61
C ILE A 136 -4.12 0.30 -9.49
N GLY A 137 -4.64 0.12 -8.28
CA GLY A 137 -4.28 0.93 -7.12
C GLY A 137 -2.77 0.89 -6.84
N PHE A 138 -2.17 -0.30 -6.86
CA PHE A 138 -0.72 -0.48 -6.76
C PHE A 138 0.05 0.25 -7.85
N LEU A 139 -0.37 0.12 -9.11
CA LEU A 139 0.30 0.75 -10.24
C LEU A 139 0.25 2.29 -10.13
N VAL A 140 -0.91 2.85 -9.75
CA VAL A 140 -1.07 4.28 -9.50
C VAL A 140 -0.08 4.76 -8.44
N SER A 141 0.07 4.03 -7.34
CA SER A 141 1.00 4.39 -6.26
C SER A 141 2.46 4.27 -6.66
N LEU A 142 2.81 3.22 -7.40
CA LEU A 142 4.16 3.02 -7.92
C LEU A 142 4.55 4.18 -8.84
N VAL A 143 3.69 4.53 -9.79
CA VAL A 143 3.92 5.63 -10.73
C VAL A 143 3.99 6.97 -10.00
N ALA A 144 3.10 7.23 -9.04
CA ALA A 144 3.10 8.46 -8.27
C ALA A 144 4.40 8.66 -7.48
N TYR A 145 4.89 7.64 -6.79
CA TYR A 145 6.18 7.73 -6.10
C TYR A 145 7.37 7.79 -7.06
N ALA A 146 7.35 7.08 -8.19
CA ALA A 146 8.43 7.13 -9.18
C ALA A 146 8.55 8.53 -9.82
N ILE A 147 7.42 9.16 -10.14
CA ILE A 147 7.35 10.54 -10.63
C ILE A 147 7.85 11.49 -9.54
N GLY A 148 7.36 11.35 -8.30
CA GLY A 148 7.82 12.15 -7.17
C GLY A 148 9.33 12.06 -6.97
N PHE A 149 9.90 10.86 -7.06
CA PHE A 149 11.31 10.60 -6.91
C PHE A 149 12.17 11.15 -8.07
N SER A 150 11.68 11.08 -9.31
CA SER A 150 12.41 11.56 -10.50
C SER A 150 12.42 13.08 -10.63
N ILE A 151 11.31 13.76 -10.35
CA ILE A 151 11.18 15.23 -10.51
C ILE A 151 11.83 15.99 -9.35
N THR A 152 12.07 15.33 -8.23
CA THR A 152 12.70 15.94 -7.05
C THR A 152 14.19 15.67 -6.96
N ARG A 153 14.85 15.28 -8.07
CA ARG A 153 16.30 15.14 -8.23
C ARG A 153 17.07 16.45 -7.98
#